data_AF-A0A6V7RVU8-F1
#
_entry.id   AF-A0A6V7RVU8-F1
#
_cell.length_a   1.000
_cell.length_b   1.000
_cell.length_c   1.000
_cell.angle_alpha   90.00
_cell.angle_beta   90.00
_cell.angle_gamma   90.00
#
_symmetry.space_group_name_H-M   'P 1'
#
loop_
_entity.id
_entity.type
_entity.pdbx_description
1 polymer ?
#
loop_
_entity_poly.entity_id
_entity_poly.type
_entity_poly.pdbx_seq_one_letter_code
_entity_poly.pdbx_strand_id
1 'polypeptide(L)'
;MGKGAVHPNGSNFCRALKYNIVDKMRKLVETNLYDRPRWLEWSERAPPMEIYNISLKSKYNNNKYIDLVKFLLKKYPHLRFQDCFVEGNNNVKGYDFFRNDHIITQMATHQLYYINRGYTKKEALEKVEKIFYNRRMDLEKQQKINMCLAIDQKIKPLYTNGYSYLYEKMVENEKAHLSVILKRLRSMRKTLENQKNSNNFDKNIDSTSNNDLNENNISDSNPFNSENVNESSKSE
;
A
#
# COMPACT_ATOMS: atom_id res chain seq x y z
N MET A 1 -4.05 69.60 -13.42
CA MET A 1 -4.35 68.20 -13.04
C MET A 1 -5.86 68.07 -12.86
N GLY A 2 -6.57 67.72 -13.94
CA GLY A 2 -8.02 67.60 -13.90
C GLY A 2 -8.43 66.34 -13.12
N LYS A 3 -9.19 66.52 -12.04
CA LYS A 3 -9.90 65.42 -11.37
C LYS A 3 -10.96 64.93 -12.36
N GLY A 4 -10.65 63.86 -13.08
CA GLY A 4 -11.60 63.24 -14.00
C GLY A 4 -12.84 62.77 -13.26
N ALA A 5 -14.02 63.13 -13.76
CA ALA A 5 -15.29 62.62 -13.27
C ALA A 5 -15.31 61.09 -13.37
N VAL A 6 -15.50 60.43 -12.23
CA VAL A 6 -15.62 58.97 -12.16
C VAL A 6 -17.01 58.60 -12.66
N HIS A 7 -17.08 58.00 -13.84
CA HIS A 7 -18.32 57.51 -14.44
C HIS A 7 -18.94 56.42 -13.53
N PRO A 8 -20.26 56.42 -13.29
CA PRO A 8 -20.92 55.42 -12.42
C PRO A 8 -20.73 53.97 -12.90
N ASN A 9 -20.42 53.76 -14.18
CA ASN A 9 -20.08 52.44 -14.75
C ASN A 9 -18.57 52.22 -14.93
N GLY A 10 -17.71 53.07 -14.36
CA GLY A 10 -16.26 52.89 -14.38
C GLY A 10 -15.87 51.63 -13.60
N SER A 11 -15.09 50.75 -14.21
CA SER A 11 -14.72 49.40 -13.74
C SER A 11 -13.95 49.32 -12.40
N ASN A 12 -13.83 50.43 -11.67
CA ASN A 12 -13.26 50.50 -10.32
C ASN A 12 -14.25 50.06 -9.22
N PHE A 13 -15.49 49.69 -9.59
CA PHE A 13 -16.50 49.15 -8.69
C PHE A 13 -16.63 47.62 -8.74
N CYS A 14 -15.56 46.87 -8.99
CA CYS A 14 -15.46 45.53 -8.42
C CYS A 14 -15.27 45.61 -6.90
N ARG A 15 -16.19 46.28 -6.20
CA ARG A 15 -16.47 46.01 -4.79
C ARG A 15 -17.02 44.60 -4.81
N ALA A 16 -16.14 43.61 -4.63
CA ALA A 16 -16.56 42.25 -4.39
C ALA A 16 -17.65 42.32 -3.32
N LEU A 17 -18.89 42.02 -3.70
CA LEU A 17 -19.97 41.90 -2.74
C LEU A 17 -19.47 40.87 -1.73
N LYS A 18 -19.20 41.29 -0.49
CA LYS A 18 -19.14 40.32 0.61
C LYS A 18 -20.48 39.58 0.50
N TYR A 19 -20.42 38.27 0.25
CA TYR A 19 -21.59 37.39 0.27
C TYR A 19 -22.07 37.24 1.71
N ASN A 20 -22.48 38.36 2.31
CA ASN A 20 -22.99 38.42 3.66
C ASN A 20 -24.51 38.30 3.59
N ILE A 21 -24.95 37.13 3.13
CA ILE A 21 -26.37 36.80 2.92
C ILE A 21 -27.07 36.73 4.28
N VAL A 22 -26.38 36.21 5.30
CA VAL A 22 -26.88 36.09 6.67
C VAL A 22 -27.21 37.47 7.26
N ASP A 23 -26.28 38.43 7.25
CA ASP A 23 -26.55 39.75 7.84
C ASP A 23 -27.57 40.55 7.05
N LYS A 24 -27.64 40.38 5.73
CA LYS A 24 -28.69 41.00 4.91
C LYS A 24 -30.07 40.44 5.26
N MET A 25 -30.16 39.12 5.44
CA MET A 25 -31.41 38.46 5.80
C MET A 25 -31.85 38.82 7.21
N ARG A 26 -30.92 38.92 8.18
CA ARG A 26 -31.22 39.42 9.53
C ARG A 26 -31.87 40.79 9.47
N LYS A 27 -31.28 41.73 8.73
CA LYS A 27 -31.84 43.08 8.57
C LYS A 27 -33.24 43.09 7.96
N LEU A 28 -33.52 42.22 6.98
CA LEU A 28 -34.84 42.12 6.36
C LEU A 28 -35.90 41.53 7.30
N VAL A 29 -35.51 40.59 8.15
CA VAL A 29 -36.39 40.03 9.19
C VAL A 29 -36.61 41.05 10.31
N GLU A 30 -35.56 41.76 10.74
CA GLU A 30 -35.63 42.82 11.75
C GLU A 30 -36.55 43.98 11.33
N THR A 31 -36.58 44.33 10.04
CA THR A 31 -37.48 45.36 9.51
C THR A 31 -38.90 44.86 9.24
N ASN A 32 -39.22 43.62 9.61
CA ASN A 32 -40.50 42.94 9.33
C ASN A 32 -40.89 42.95 7.85
N LEU A 33 -39.90 43.03 6.95
CA LEU A 33 -40.15 43.03 5.50
C LEU A 33 -40.32 41.60 4.96
N TYR A 34 -39.82 40.60 5.69
CA TYR A 34 -39.81 39.21 5.27
C TYR A 34 -39.89 38.27 6.48
N ASP A 35 -40.60 37.15 6.32
CA ASP A 35 -40.73 36.13 7.37
C ASP A 35 -39.41 35.40 7.61
N ARG A 36 -39.13 35.07 8.87
CA ARG A 36 -37.87 34.45 9.26
C ARG A 36 -37.69 33.06 8.62
N PRO A 37 -36.71 32.84 7.72
CA PRO A 37 -36.56 31.56 7.06
C PRO A 37 -35.81 30.56 7.94
N ARG A 38 -36.13 29.26 7.81
CA ARG A 38 -35.56 28.18 8.63
C ARG A 38 -34.04 28.05 8.55
N TRP A 39 -33.45 28.34 7.39
CA TRP A 39 -32.00 28.28 7.20
C TRP A 39 -31.26 29.40 7.96
N LEU A 40 -31.91 30.55 8.19
CA LEU A 40 -31.30 31.67 8.92
C LEU A 40 -31.03 31.24 10.38
N GLU A 41 -31.98 30.55 10.98
CA GLU A 41 -31.88 30.01 12.34
C GLU A 41 -30.71 29.01 12.48
N TRP A 42 -30.52 28.14 11.49
CA TRP A 42 -29.36 27.22 11.44
C TRP A 42 -28.04 27.96 11.23
N SER A 43 -28.04 28.98 10.38
CA SER A 43 -26.85 29.80 10.13
C SER A 43 -26.47 30.70 11.30
N GLU A 44 -27.40 31.05 12.19
CA GLU A 44 -27.09 31.78 13.43
C GLU A 44 -26.53 30.84 14.50
N ARG A 45 -27.01 29.60 14.56
CA ARG A 45 -26.46 28.57 15.45
C ARG A 45 -25.07 28.12 15.03
N ALA A 46 -24.81 28.09 13.73
CA ALA A 46 -23.52 27.75 13.14
C ALA A 46 -23.14 28.82 12.09
N PRO A 47 -22.56 29.96 12.51
CA PRO A 47 -22.18 31.03 11.60
C PRO A 47 -21.20 30.51 10.54
N PRO A 48 -21.37 30.92 9.27
CA PRO A 48 -20.39 30.57 8.24
C PRO A 48 -19.03 31.11 8.64
N MET A 49 -17.98 30.31 8.43
CA MET A 49 -16.61 30.70 8.74
C MET A 49 -16.28 32.06 8.10
N GLU A 50 -15.78 33.00 8.90
CA GLU A 50 -15.30 34.26 8.38
C GLU A 50 -14.15 34.00 7.42
N ILE A 51 -14.38 34.22 6.12
CA ILE A 51 -13.33 34.15 5.12
C ILE A 51 -12.50 35.43 5.27
N TYR A 52 -11.62 35.47 6.27
CA TYR A 52 -10.60 36.50 6.35
C TYR A 52 -9.74 36.38 5.09
N ASN A 53 -9.95 37.32 4.16
CA ASN A 53 -9.26 37.48 2.88
C ASN A 53 -9.67 36.52 1.76
N ILE A 54 -10.77 36.84 1.08
CA ILE A 54 -10.96 36.47 -0.35
C ILE A 54 -9.87 37.14 -1.24
N SER A 55 -9.06 38.06 -0.70
CA SER A 55 -7.82 38.55 -1.31
C SER A 55 -6.61 37.61 -1.12
N LEU A 56 -6.71 36.59 -0.27
CA LEU A 56 -5.89 35.38 -0.36
C LEU A 56 -6.52 34.44 -1.40
N LYS A 57 -6.88 34.95 -2.58
CA LYS A 57 -6.66 34.14 -3.78
C LYS A 57 -5.18 33.81 -3.68
N SER A 58 -4.85 32.58 -3.29
CA SER A 58 -3.47 32.10 -3.34
C SER A 58 -2.93 32.59 -4.67
N LYS A 59 -1.97 33.53 -4.64
CA LYS A 59 -1.24 33.97 -5.85
C LYS A 59 -0.97 32.69 -6.61
N TYR A 60 -1.44 32.58 -7.86
CA TYR A 60 -1.29 31.39 -8.71
C TYR A 60 -0.11 30.55 -8.23
N ASN A 61 -0.39 29.49 -7.46
CA ASN A 61 0.68 28.67 -6.91
C ASN A 61 1.29 27.97 -8.11
N ASN A 62 2.38 28.52 -8.63
CA ASN A 62 3.08 27.99 -9.79
C ASN A 62 3.83 26.72 -9.36
N ASN A 63 3.05 25.66 -9.16
CA ASN A 63 3.58 24.37 -8.75
C ASN A 63 4.22 23.69 -9.96
N LYS A 64 5.54 23.91 -10.11
CA LYS A 64 6.37 23.31 -11.16
C LYS A 64 6.29 21.78 -11.18
N TYR A 65 5.95 21.15 -10.05
CA TYR A 65 5.87 19.69 -9.91
C TYR A 65 4.94 19.05 -10.95
N ILE A 66 3.75 19.62 -11.17
CA ILE A 66 2.75 19.04 -12.08
C ILE A 66 3.30 19.00 -13.51
N ASP A 67 4.00 20.05 -13.92
CA ASP A 67 4.62 20.14 -15.24
C ASP A 67 5.81 19.19 -15.38
N LEU A 68 6.57 18.97 -14.30
CA LEU A 68 7.66 17.98 -14.27
C LEU A 68 7.11 16.55 -14.41
N VAL A 69 6.04 16.20 -13.69
CA VAL A 69 5.40 14.88 -13.79
C VAL A 69 4.89 14.63 -15.21
N LYS A 70 4.20 15.60 -15.83
CA LYS A 70 3.74 15.51 -17.22
C LYS A 70 4.91 15.33 -18.19
N PHE A 71 6.02 16.05 -17.98
CA PHE A 71 7.22 15.91 -18.79
C PHE A 71 7.86 14.52 -18.65
N LEU A 72 7.99 14.01 -17.42
CA LEU A 72 8.54 12.69 -17.15
C LEU A 72 7.67 11.57 -17.74
N LEU A 73 6.35 11.66 -17.62
CA LEU A 73 5.41 10.72 -18.24
C LEU A 73 5.47 10.74 -19.77
N LYS A 74 5.75 11.90 -20.37
CA LYS A 74 5.97 12.00 -21.82
C LYS A 74 7.28 11.30 -22.25
N LYS A 75 8.34 11.42 -21.44
CA LYS A 75 9.64 10.76 -21.70
C LYS A 75 9.59 9.25 -21.42
N TYR A 76 8.88 8.86 -20.35
CA TYR A 76 8.83 7.49 -19.83
C TYR A 76 7.36 7.06 -19.60
N PRO A 77 6.62 6.75 -20.67
CA PRO A 77 5.19 6.42 -20.56
C PRO A 77 4.93 5.11 -19.82
N HIS A 78 5.89 4.17 -19.84
CA HIS A 78 5.78 2.87 -19.19
C HIS A 78 5.73 2.96 -17.66
N LEU A 79 6.31 4.01 -17.07
CA LEU A 79 6.30 4.21 -15.62
C LEU A 79 4.88 4.39 -15.06
N ARG A 80 3.89 4.72 -15.90
CA ARG A 80 2.48 4.81 -15.51
C ARG A 80 1.89 3.48 -15.04
N PHE A 81 2.42 2.37 -15.54
CA PHE A 81 1.93 1.02 -15.22
C PHE A 81 2.69 0.39 -14.06
N GLN A 82 3.74 1.05 -13.58
CA GLN A 82 4.45 0.60 -12.40
C GLN A 82 3.56 0.80 -11.17
N ASP A 83 3.37 -0.25 -10.38
CA ASP A 83 2.53 -0.23 -9.18
C ASP A 83 1.09 0.29 -9.44
N CYS A 84 0.55 -0.01 -10.63
CA CYS A 84 -0.80 0.43 -11.03
C CYS A 84 -1.93 -0.25 -10.24
N PHE A 85 -1.65 -1.34 -9.53
CA PHE A 85 -2.59 -2.04 -8.66
C PHE A 85 -2.62 -1.46 -7.24
N VAL A 86 -1.69 -0.55 -6.90
CA VAL A 86 -1.63 0.07 -5.58
C VAL A 86 -2.64 1.21 -5.50
N GLU A 87 -3.50 1.16 -4.49
CA GLU A 87 -4.48 2.22 -4.23
C GLU A 87 -3.81 3.60 -4.15
N GLY A 88 -4.43 4.60 -4.80
CA GLY A 88 -3.91 5.97 -4.88
C GLY A 88 -3.01 6.24 -6.09
N ASN A 89 -2.71 5.24 -6.92
CA ASN A 89 -2.10 5.44 -8.24
C ASN A 89 -3.16 5.33 -9.34
N ASN A 90 -3.20 6.31 -10.24
CA ASN A 90 -4.06 6.28 -11.42
C ASN A 90 -3.25 6.07 -12.69
N ASN A 91 -3.55 4.98 -13.40
CA ASN A 91 -2.95 4.65 -14.68
C ASN A 91 -3.72 5.24 -15.88
N VAL A 92 -4.82 5.97 -15.66
CA VAL A 92 -5.61 6.58 -16.75
C VAL A 92 -4.95 7.86 -17.25
N LYS A 93 -4.72 7.95 -18.56
CA LYS A 93 -4.12 9.14 -19.20
C LYS A 93 -4.98 10.38 -18.95
N GLY A 94 -4.38 11.41 -18.35
CA GLY A 94 -5.06 12.67 -18.01
C GLY A 94 -5.42 12.80 -16.53
N TYR A 95 -5.48 11.69 -15.81
CA TYR A 95 -5.64 11.64 -14.34
C TYR A 95 -4.32 11.19 -13.70
N ASP A 96 -3.30 12.04 -13.81
CA ASP A 96 -1.92 11.72 -13.43
C ASP A 96 -1.70 11.98 -11.93
N PHE A 97 -2.41 11.22 -11.11
CA PHE A 97 -2.28 11.21 -9.67
C PHE A 97 -1.55 9.95 -9.23
N PHE A 98 -0.46 10.12 -8.48
CA PHE A 98 0.37 9.04 -7.99
C PHE A 98 0.73 9.30 -6.53
N ARG A 99 0.92 8.21 -5.77
CA ARG A 99 1.45 8.26 -4.42
C ARG A 99 2.88 8.80 -4.39
N ASN A 100 3.27 9.33 -3.24
CA ASN A 100 4.62 9.84 -2.97
C ASN A 100 5.73 8.78 -3.15
N ASP A 101 5.38 7.50 -3.01
CA ASP A 101 6.31 6.38 -3.17
C ASP A 101 6.52 6.01 -4.65
N HIS A 102 5.65 6.47 -5.55
CA HIS A 102 5.73 6.10 -6.95
C HIS A 102 6.97 6.73 -7.62
N ILE A 103 7.69 5.99 -8.47
CA ILE A 103 8.97 6.43 -9.04
C ILE A 103 8.88 7.77 -9.76
N ILE A 104 7.78 8.04 -10.48
CA ILE A 104 7.58 9.33 -11.16
C ILE A 104 7.55 10.48 -10.16
N THR A 105 6.87 10.29 -9.03
CA THR A 105 6.79 11.33 -8.00
C THR A 105 8.13 11.54 -7.34
N GLN A 106 8.87 10.46 -7.04
CA GLN A 106 10.23 10.54 -6.49
C GLN A 106 11.19 11.24 -7.48
N MET A 107 11.13 10.90 -8.78
CA MET A 107 11.96 11.55 -9.79
C MET A 107 11.63 13.05 -9.89
N ALA A 108 10.34 13.42 -9.87
CA ALA A 108 9.92 14.81 -9.91
C ALA A 108 10.34 15.59 -8.65
N THR A 109 10.27 14.98 -7.45
CA THR A 109 10.72 15.63 -6.20
C THR A 109 12.23 15.80 -6.18
N HIS A 110 13.01 14.79 -6.59
CA HIS A 110 14.47 14.91 -6.70
C HIS A 110 14.87 15.96 -7.77
N GLN A 111 14.16 16.00 -8.90
CA GLN A 111 14.43 17.00 -9.93
C GLN A 111 14.14 18.41 -9.39
N LEU A 112 13.03 18.59 -8.67
CA LEU A 112 12.67 19.86 -8.03
C LEU A 112 13.71 20.27 -6.98
N TYR A 113 14.23 19.31 -6.21
CA TYR A 113 15.29 19.53 -5.24
C TYR A 113 16.57 20.08 -5.87
N TYR A 114 17.00 19.53 -7.02
CA TYR A 114 18.15 20.07 -7.75
C TYR A 114 17.85 21.44 -8.38
N ILE A 115 16.64 21.64 -8.92
CA ILE A 115 16.25 22.95 -9.46
C ILE A 115 16.28 24.03 -8.35
N ASN A 116 15.81 23.71 -7.15
CA ASN A 116 15.83 24.63 -6.01
C ASN A 116 17.26 24.97 -5.54
N ARG A 117 18.25 24.13 -5.88
CA ARG A 117 19.69 24.38 -5.64
C ARG A 117 20.38 25.16 -6.76
N GLY A 118 19.64 25.56 -7.80
CA GLY A 118 20.15 26.37 -8.90
C GLY A 118 20.62 25.58 -10.13
N TYR A 119 20.41 24.25 -10.17
CA TYR A 119 20.72 23.48 -11.38
C TYR A 119 19.72 23.77 -12.51
N THR A 120 20.19 23.69 -13.76
CA THR A 120 19.31 23.78 -14.92
C THR A 120 18.38 22.55 -14.99
N LYS A 121 17.21 22.70 -15.62
CA LYS A 121 16.22 21.61 -15.73
C LYS A 121 16.82 20.35 -16.36
N LYS A 122 17.74 20.51 -17.32
CA LYS A 122 18.42 19.41 -18.04
C LYS A 122 19.45 18.72 -17.16
N GLU A 123 20.32 19.48 -16.49
CA GLU A 123 21.33 18.92 -15.57
C GLU A 123 20.68 18.23 -14.37
N ALA A 124 19.63 18.84 -13.81
CA ALA A 124 18.86 18.26 -12.73
C ALA A 124 18.30 16.89 -13.13
N LEU A 125 17.74 16.78 -14.33
CA LEU A 125 17.19 15.54 -14.85
C LEU A 125 18.28 14.48 -15.09
N GLU A 126 19.43 14.85 -15.63
CA GLU A 126 20.54 13.91 -15.85
C GLU A 126 21.07 13.32 -14.52
N LYS A 127 21.19 14.17 -13.49
CA LYS A 127 21.59 13.71 -12.15
C LYS A 127 20.56 12.76 -11.54
N VAL A 128 19.28 13.09 -11.68
CA VAL A 128 18.18 12.22 -11.22
C VAL A 128 18.23 10.89 -11.96
N GLU A 129 18.37 10.88 -13.28
CA GLU A 129 18.43 9.66 -14.08
C GLU A 129 19.58 8.76 -13.65
N LYS A 130 20.77 9.32 -13.38
CA LYS A 130 21.91 8.56 -12.85
C LYS A 130 21.61 7.92 -11.49
N ILE A 131 20.95 8.64 -10.57
CA ILE A 131 20.59 8.12 -9.24
C ILE A 131 19.61 6.94 -9.37
N PHE A 132 18.55 7.11 -10.16
CA PHE A 132 17.54 6.05 -10.32
C PHE A 132 18.08 4.86 -11.10
N TYR A 133 18.96 5.09 -12.08
CA TYR A 133 19.66 4.03 -12.79
C TYR A 133 20.55 3.20 -11.85
N ASN A 134 21.38 3.87 -11.04
CA ASN A 134 22.24 3.19 -10.06
C ASN A 134 21.40 2.39 -9.04
N ARG A 135 20.33 2.99 -8.52
CA ARG A 135 19.40 2.30 -7.62
C ARG A 135 18.80 1.06 -8.27
N ARG A 136 18.41 1.14 -9.54
CA ARG A 136 17.89 -0.01 -10.29
C ARG A 136 18.95 -1.09 -10.46
N MET A 137 20.18 -0.72 -10.82
CA MET A 137 21.30 -1.65 -10.93
C MET A 137 21.57 -2.39 -9.62
N ASP A 138 21.50 -1.69 -8.49
CA ASP A 138 21.75 -2.30 -7.18
C ASP A 138 20.61 -3.24 -6.75
N LEU A 139 19.35 -2.88 -7.06
CA LEU A 139 18.22 -3.79 -6.87
C LEU A 139 18.35 -5.06 -7.73
N GLU A 140 18.76 -4.93 -8.99
CA GLU A 140 18.98 -6.09 -9.87
C GLU A 140 20.15 -6.97 -9.38
N LYS A 141 21.24 -6.37 -8.87
CA LYS A 141 22.35 -7.12 -8.26
C LYS A 141 21.89 -7.87 -7.01
N GLN A 142 21.21 -7.19 -6.08
CA GLN A 142 20.67 -7.80 -4.86
C GLN A 142 19.72 -8.94 -5.19
N GLN A 143 18.85 -8.75 -6.19
CA GLN A 143 17.95 -9.79 -6.65
C GLN A 143 18.68 -11.04 -7.15
N LYS A 144 19.76 -10.87 -7.94
CA LYS A 144 20.58 -11.98 -8.42
C LYS A 144 21.29 -12.71 -7.28
N ILE A 145 21.87 -11.96 -6.33
CA ILE A 145 22.51 -12.54 -5.13
C ILE A 145 21.49 -13.35 -4.33
N ASN A 146 20.30 -12.79 -4.10
CA ASN A 146 19.23 -13.47 -3.38
C ASN A 146 18.76 -14.73 -4.11
N MET A 147 18.76 -14.73 -5.44
CA MET A 147 18.44 -15.91 -6.24
C MET A 147 19.50 -17.00 -6.13
N CYS A 148 20.79 -16.64 -6.10
CA CYS A 148 21.87 -17.60 -5.86
C CYS A 148 21.80 -18.17 -4.43
N LEU A 149 21.67 -17.30 -3.42
CA LEU A 149 21.57 -17.72 -2.02
C LEU A 149 20.31 -18.54 -1.73
N ALA A 150 19.23 -18.36 -2.49
CA ALA A 150 18.03 -19.18 -2.36
C ALA A 150 18.29 -20.67 -2.62
N ILE A 151 19.22 -20.98 -3.54
CA ILE A 151 19.61 -22.36 -3.86
C ILE A 151 20.37 -22.98 -2.67
N ASP A 152 21.34 -22.24 -2.12
CA ASP A 152 22.27 -22.77 -1.11
C ASP A 152 21.70 -22.72 0.32
N GLN A 153 21.02 -21.62 0.68
CA GLN A 153 20.61 -21.31 2.06
C GLN A 153 19.09 -21.43 2.28
N LYS A 154 18.31 -21.91 1.29
CA LYS A 154 16.84 -21.99 1.32
C LYS A 154 16.15 -20.64 1.66
N ILE A 155 16.79 -19.52 1.33
CA ILE A 155 16.18 -18.19 1.46
C ILE A 155 15.14 -18.03 0.34
N LYS A 156 13.99 -17.40 0.62
CA LYS A 156 12.96 -17.15 -0.41
C LYS A 156 13.53 -16.22 -1.49
N PRO A 157 13.64 -16.67 -2.76
CA PRO A 157 14.19 -15.83 -3.83
C PRO A 157 13.22 -14.71 -4.17
N LEU A 158 13.76 -13.53 -4.51
CA LEU A 158 12.96 -12.49 -5.16
C LEU A 158 12.90 -12.76 -6.66
N TYR A 159 11.74 -13.15 -7.16
CA TYR A 159 11.54 -13.39 -8.59
C TYR A 159 11.40 -12.08 -9.38
N THR A 160 11.86 -12.11 -10.63
CA THR A 160 11.75 -10.99 -11.59
C THR A 160 10.36 -10.91 -12.23
N ASN A 161 9.60 -12.00 -12.19
CA ASN A 161 8.29 -12.13 -12.80
C ASN A 161 7.22 -12.44 -11.74
N GLY A 162 6.08 -11.76 -11.82
CA GLY A 162 4.91 -12.01 -10.98
C GLY A 162 4.39 -13.45 -11.06
N TYR A 163 4.49 -14.09 -12.24
CA TYR A 163 4.08 -15.48 -12.43
C TYR A 163 4.84 -16.45 -11.52
N SER A 164 6.12 -16.19 -11.26
CA SER A 164 6.92 -17.05 -10.40
C SER A 164 6.43 -17.04 -8.94
N TYR A 165 5.99 -15.88 -8.44
CA TYR A 165 5.36 -15.79 -7.11
C TYR A 165 4.01 -16.50 -7.07
N LEU A 166 3.23 -16.44 -8.16
CA LEU A 166 1.96 -17.17 -8.27
C LEU A 166 2.20 -18.69 -8.21
N TYR A 167 3.15 -19.21 -8.98
CA TYR A 167 3.49 -20.63 -8.96
C TYR A 167 4.00 -21.09 -7.61
N GLU A 168 4.84 -20.28 -6.94
CA GLU A 168 5.29 -20.59 -5.58
C GLU A 168 4.10 -20.69 -4.61
N LYS A 169 3.13 -19.77 -4.70
CA LYS A 169 1.90 -19.82 -3.90
C LYS A 169 1.02 -21.03 -4.23
N MET A 170 0.93 -21.42 -5.50
CA MET A 170 0.23 -22.64 -5.90
C MET A 170 0.88 -23.88 -5.27
N VAL A 171 2.20 -23.98 -5.32
CA VAL A 171 2.96 -25.09 -4.71
C VAL A 171 2.80 -25.10 -3.18
N GLU A 172 2.83 -23.94 -2.52
CA GLU A 172 2.57 -23.82 -1.08
C GLU A 172 1.16 -24.35 -0.72
N ASN A 173 0.14 -24.00 -1.51
CA ASN A 173 -1.23 -24.46 -1.30
C ASN A 173 -1.37 -25.97 -1.53
N GLU A 174 -0.78 -26.51 -2.59
CA GLU A 174 -0.78 -27.94 -2.88
C GLU A 174 -0.06 -28.73 -1.77
N LYS A 175 1.10 -28.24 -1.31
CA LYS A 175 1.84 -28.85 -0.20
C LYS A 175 1.01 -28.86 1.08
N ALA A 176 0.32 -27.75 1.41
CA ALA A 176 -0.56 -27.69 2.55
C ALA A 176 -1.70 -28.72 2.45
N HIS A 177 -2.35 -28.80 1.29
CA HIS A 177 -3.41 -29.78 1.03
C HIS A 177 -2.93 -31.23 1.16
N LEU A 178 -1.80 -31.58 0.54
CA LEU A 178 -1.19 -32.90 0.64
C LEU A 178 -0.79 -33.25 2.07
N SER A 179 -0.31 -32.28 2.86
CA SER A 179 0.03 -32.49 4.27
C SER A 179 -1.18 -32.88 5.12
N VAL A 180 -2.36 -32.31 4.83
CA VAL A 180 -3.62 -32.64 5.50
C VAL A 180 -4.05 -34.06 5.14
N ILE A 181 -3.98 -34.43 3.86
CA ILE A 181 -4.26 -35.80 3.40
C ILE A 181 -3.34 -36.80 4.10
N LEU A 182 -2.03 -36.52 4.14
CA LEU A 182 -1.04 -37.38 4.78
C LEU A 182 -1.33 -37.57 6.28
N LYS A 183 -1.69 -36.50 7.00
CA LYS A 183 -2.09 -36.59 8.41
C LYS A 183 -3.33 -37.48 8.60
N ARG A 184 -4.36 -37.32 7.75
CA ARG A 184 -5.56 -38.16 7.79
C ARG A 184 -5.25 -39.63 7.52
N LEU A 185 -4.49 -39.92 6.47
CA LEU A 185 -4.09 -41.30 6.15
C LEU A 185 -3.27 -41.94 7.28
N ARG A 186 -2.35 -41.18 7.89
CA ARG A 186 -1.59 -41.65 9.07
C ARG A 186 -2.51 -41.94 10.26
N SER A 187 -3.52 -41.10 10.51
CA SER A 187 -4.49 -41.35 11.58
C SER A 187 -5.34 -42.60 11.32
N MET A 188 -5.82 -42.79 10.07
CA MET A 188 -6.58 -43.98 9.66
C MET A 188 -5.75 -45.26 9.78
N ARG A 189 -4.47 -45.20 9.39
CA ARG A 189 -3.56 -46.33 9.57
C ARG A 189 -3.39 -46.70 11.03
N LYS A 190 -3.17 -45.71 11.92
CA LYS A 190 -3.07 -45.93 13.37
C LYS A 190 -4.34 -46.53 13.96
N THR A 191 -5.52 -46.07 13.55
CA THR A 191 -6.79 -46.65 14.03
C THR A 191 -6.96 -48.09 13.58
N LEU A 192 -6.57 -48.43 12.34
CA LEU A 192 -6.61 -49.80 11.83
C LEU A 192 -5.61 -50.72 12.54
N GLU A 193 -4.38 -50.24 12.79
CA GLU A 193 -3.38 -50.99 13.57
C GLU A 193 -3.87 -51.24 15.01
N ASN A 194 -4.47 -50.23 15.65
CA ASN A 194 -5.07 -50.40 16.98
C ASN A 194 -6.24 -51.39 16.98
N GLN A 195 -7.11 -51.36 15.96
CA GLN A 195 -8.20 -52.33 15.80
C GLN A 195 -7.69 -53.75 15.54
N LYS A 196 -6.62 -53.92 14.75
CA LYS A 196 -6.00 -55.23 14.55
C LYS A 196 -5.38 -55.75 15.84
N ASN A 197 -4.74 -54.89 16.62
CA ASN A 197 -4.16 -55.26 17.90
C ASN A 197 -5.25 -55.63 18.93
N SER A 198 -6.37 -54.90 19.01
CA SER A 198 -7.50 -55.27 19.87
C SER A 198 -8.14 -56.60 19.45
N ASN A 199 -8.34 -56.81 18.15
CA ASN A 199 -8.93 -58.05 17.63
C ASN A 199 -8.00 -59.26 17.78
N ASN A 200 -6.68 -59.07 17.84
CA ASN A 200 -5.73 -60.13 18.17
C ASN A 200 -5.67 -60.42 19.68
N PHE A 201 -5.95 -59.43 20.54
CA PHE A 201 -6.13 -59.67 21.98
C PHE A 201 -7.39 -60.49 22.26
N ASP A 202 -8.52 -60.16 21.63
CA ASP A 202 -9.77 -60.93 21.82
C ASP A 202 -9.68 -62.35 21.24
N LYS A 203 -8.94 -62.57 20.15
CA LYS A 203 -8.69 -63.93 19.62
C LYS A 203 -7.70 -64.74 20.45
N ASN A 204 -6.76 -64.10 21.16
CA ASN A 204 -5.83 -64.81 22.03
C ASN A 204 -6.44 -65.16 23.38
N ILE A 205 -7.47 -64.46 23.85
CA ILE A 205 -8.17 -64.81 25.10
C ILE A 205 -8.93 -66.15 24.97
N ASP A 206 -9.39 -66.51 23.77
CA ASP A 206 -10.02 -67.82 23.51
C ASP A 206 -9.01 -68.96 23.21
N SER A 207 -7.71 -68.67 23.10
CA SER A 207 -6.71 -69.68 22.72
C SER A 207 -5.41 -69.70 23.54
N THR A 208 -5.32 -68.96 24.66
CA THR A 208 -4.14 -69.02 25.55
C THR A 208 -4.47 -69.56 26.93
N SER A 209 -4.86 -70.83 26.97
CA SER A 209 -4.36 -71.74 28.00
C SER A 209 -3.19 -72.51 27.40
N ASN A 210 -1.98 -72.30 27.96
CA ASN A 210 -0.72 -72.99 27.70
C ASN A 210 0.20 -72.37 26.62
N ASN A 211 1.16 -71.54 27.04
CA ASN A 211 2.55 -71.99 27.26
C ASN A 211 3.51 -70.81 27.46
N ASP A 212 4.39 -71.00 28.43
CA ASP A 212 5.52 -70.17 28.81
C ASP A 212 6.60 -70.02 27.71
N LEU A 213 7.45 -69.00 27.92
CA LEU A 213 8.91 -68.91 27.68
C LEU A 213 9.42 -67.81 26.72
N ASN A 214 10.12 -66.87 27.36
CA ASN A 214 11.45 -66.32 27.02
C ASN A 214 11.74 -65.44 25.78
N GLU A 215 12.23 -64.24 26.13
CA GLU A 215 13.51 -63.63 25.75
C GLU A 215 13.72 -62.84 24.42
N ASN A 216 14.30 -61.64 24.65
CA ASN A 216 15.34 -60.93 23.88
C ASN A 216 14.95 -59.93 22.76
N ASN A 217 15.15 -58.65 23.12
CA ASN A 217 15.92 -57.60 22.43
C ASN A 217 15.81 -57.46 20.90
N ILE A 218 15.40 -56.27 20.44
CA ILE A 218 16.20 -55.43 19.51
C ILE A 218 15.91 -53.96 19.83
N SER A 219 16.95 -53.27 20.26
CA SER A 219 17.11 -51.83 20.27
C SER A 219 17.42 -51.33 18.87
N ASP A 220 16.77 -50.25 18.42
CA ASP A 220 17.35 -49.36 17.42
C ASP A 220 17.14 -47.88 17.82
N SER A 221 18.27 -47.30 18.20
CA SER A 221 18.66 -45.89 18.18
C SER A 221 18.23 -45.18 16.87
N ASN A 222 18.05 -43.86 16.72
CA ASN A 222 18.56 -42.68 17.42
C ASN A 222 17.85 -41.40 16.85
N PRO A 223 18.26 -40.14 17.12
CA PRO A 223 17.38 -39.06 17.60
C PRO A 223 17.10 -37.97 16.54
N PHE A 224 16.08 -37.15 16.77
CA PHE A 224 16.11 -35.75 16.29
C PHE A 224 15.42 -34.84 17.31
N ASN A 225 16.26 -34.11 18.04
CA ASN A 225 15.89 -32.96 18.85
C ASN A 225 15.13 -31.94 18.01
N SER A 226 13.93 -31.58 18.45
CA SER A 226 13.30 -30.32 18.09
C SER A 226 13.88 -29.22 18.97
N GLU A 227 14.92 -28.55 18.49
CA GLU A 227 15.28 -27.25 19.05
C GLU A 227 14.18 -26.25 18.71
N ASN A 228 13.49 -25.81 19.77
CA ASN A 228 12.68 -24.62 19.80
C ASN A 228 13.54 -23.42 19.39
N VAL A 229 13.19 -22.76 18.29
CA VAL A 229 13.59 -21.37 18.07
C VAL A 229 12.31 -20.54 18.14
N ASN A 230 12.15 -19.90 19.29
CA ASN A 230 11.12 -18.93 19.58
C ASN A 230 11.13 -17.80 18.55
N GLU A 231 9.93 -17.48 18.06
CA GLU A 231 9.57 -16.19 17.51
C GLU A 231 9.91 -15.09 18.53
N SER A 232 10.79 -14.17 18.16
CA SER A 232 10.87 -12.85 18.80
C SER A 232 10.32 -11.80 17.85
N SER A 233 9.05 -11.51 18.04
CA SER A 233 8.41 -10.29 17.60
C SER A 233 8.83 -9.09 18.47
N LYS A 234 9.23 -8.00 17.80
CA LYS A 234 9.12 -6.56 18.16
C LYS A 234 9.97 -5.96 19.29
N SER A 235 10.69 -4.89 18.89
CA SER A 235 11.16 -3.64 19.57
C SER A 235 12.64 -3.46 19.23
N GLU A 236 13.13 -2.41 18.56
CA GLU A 236 12.83 -0.96 18.57
C GLU A 236 13.01 -0.31 17.19
#